data_AF-A0A505IBI7-F1
#
_entry.id   AF-A0A505IBI7-F1
#
_cell.length_a   1.000
_cell.length_b   1.000
_cell.length_c   1.000
_cell.angle_alpha   90.00
_cell.angle_beta   90.00
_cell.angle_gamma   90.00
#
_symmetry.space_group_name_H-M   'P 1'
#
loop_
_entity.id
_entity.type
_entity.pdbx_description
1 polymer ?
#
loop_
_entity_poly.entity_id
_entity_poly.type
_entity_poly.pdbx_seq_one_letter_code
_entity_poly.pdbx_strand_id
1 'polypeptide(L)'
;MKTQILAVLSVLFALAPAVPTTSDSTQNVTDIINNIPQSPNGVLYLGSDGVLRSVDAANRVVSYQQLSPQQISQYIQNLPQRDAARLQRVFQDVDGRDVTDLDQLLNPDSDQLPPTVTSTVSQSLPTGTQMPNQDMCRNVGFPAPNTSTPHQPAIMPPHLPEGGKTLVYFTVDGHDVKLDYYLPPNASGNLPAIIYYHGGGMTAGSRRGMGFPHWLYNHCQQKNYIFISADYRLCHPTTALDQIEDAKAMFRFLAGDFQNSLPEGTSLDTTRVAVTGFSAGGYSARAACIYATPKPAAMLTGFGSAGDWLLDHWTTGRPPTSIANRVNLDEVPKLLADKTVVSDDMPEDGGVMTNRFALTVRWELDGTFLDGCLGRPGLGAELNKLEYAQRAAAIPEDLKPAFLQLHVTGEHPPAVFVHGTADDVVPDKESINHYEQLKKLGVKTELLLVEGGAHGLMDFSQGFPPKPAKGSVEAYNRGLEFIDEVFGRV
;
A
#
# COMPACT_ATOMS: atom_id res chain seq x y z
N MET A 1 52.15 -16.63 -31.28
CA MET A 1 51.38 -16.61 -32.55
C MET A 1 50.29 -17.66 -32.41
N LYS A 2 48.98 -17.48 -32.57
CA LYS A 2 48.03 -16.39 -32.91
C LYS A 2 46.67 -16.89 -32.34
N THR A 3 45.96 -16.17 -31.46
CA THR A 3 44.82 -15.25 -31.72
C THR A 3 43.46 -15.92 -32.00
N GLN A 4 42.51 -15.75 -31.04
CA GLN A 4 41.02 -15.53 -31.09
C GLN A 4 40.14 -16.42 -32.02
N ILE A 5 38.88 -16.76 -31.70
CA ILE A 5 37.71 -15.89 -31.50
C ILE A 5 36.60 -16.64 -30.73
N LEU A 6 36.02 -15.94 -29.76
CA LEU A 6 34.78 -16.26 -29.04
C LEU A 6 33.60 -15.73 -29.88
N ALA A 7 32.67 -16.57 -30.30
CA ALA A 7 31.47 -16.14 -31.04
C ALA A 7 30.36 -15.75 -30.05
N VAL A 8 30.05 -14.46 -30.01
CA VAL A 8 28.87 -13.88 -29.35
C VAL A 8 27.66 -14.17 -30.22
N LEU A 9 26.69 -14.93 -29.70
CA LEU A 9 25.39 -15.13 -30.33
C LEU A 9 24.52 -13.88 -30.07
N SER A 10 24.58 -12.92 -30.97
CA SER A 10 23.63 -11.81 -31.04
C SER A 10 22.32 -12.30 -31.65
N VAL A 11 21.30 -12.51 -30.82
CA VAL A 11 19.92 -12.70 -31.28
C VAL A 11 19.38 -11.32 -31.69
N LEU A 12 19.27 -11.09 -32.99
CA LEU A 12 18.44 -10.01 -33.55
C LEU A 12 16.98 -10.26 -33.13
N PHE A 13 16.42 -9.42 -32.27
CA PHE A 13 14.97 -9.25 -32.21
C PHE A 13 14.55 -8.45 -33.45
N ALA A 14 14.04 -9.16 -34.46
CA ALA A 14 13.26 -8.53 -35.51
C ALA A 14 12.01 -7.90 -34.88
N LEU A 15 11.85 -6.59 -35.01
CA LEU A 15 10.63 -5.87 -34.65
C LEU A 15 9.50 -6.41 -35.54
N ALA A 16 8.53 -7.10 -34.95
CA ALA A 16 7.30 -7.42 -35.64
C ALA A 16 6.60 -6.09 -36.00
N PRO A 17 6.15 -5.90 -37.25
CA PRO A 17 5.36 -4.72 -37.61
C PRO A 17 4.05 -4.76 -36.82
N ALA A 18 3.62 -3.59 -36.34
CA ALA A 18 2.38 -3.47 -35.60
C ALA A 18 1.21 -3.96 -36.44
N VAL A 19 0.31 -4.76 -35.84
CA VAL A 19 -0.79 -5.38 -36.58
C VAL A 19 -1.94 -4.39 -36.71
N PRO A 20 -2.39 -4.03 -37.94
CA PRO A 20 -3.59 -3.24 -38.14
C PRO A 20 -4.81 -4.07 -37.75
N THR A 21 -5.67 -3.52 -36.89
CA THR A 21 -7.00 -4.10 -36.63
C THR A 21 -8.06 -3.21 -37.29
N THR A 22 -8.93 -3.78 -38.12
CA THR A 22 -10.02 -3.03 -38.76
C THR A 22 -11.20 -2.92 -37.80
N SER A 23 -11.57 -1.70 -37.38
CA SER A 23 -12.74 -1.50 -36.51
C SER A 23 -14.03 -1.55 -37.33
N ASP A 24 -14.94 -2.43 -36.96
CA ASP A 24 -16.36 -2.26 -37.28
C ASP A 24 -16.92 -1.17 -36.35
N SER A 25 -17.65 -0.19 -36.91
CA SER A 25 -18.26 0.90 -36.12
C SER A 25 -19.31 0.42 -35.11
N THR A 26 -19.74 -0.83 -35.21
CA THR A 26 -20.67 -1.46 -34.27
C THR A 26 -20.00 -2.10 -33.06
N GLN A 27 -18.67 -2.25 -33.05
CA GLN A 27 -17.93 -2.81 -31.90
C GLN A 27 -17.86 -1.83 -30.74
N ASN A 28 -18.11 -2.34 -29.53
CA ASN A 28 -17.97 -1.60 -28.29
C ASN A 28 -16.50 -1.23 -28.05
N VAL A 29 -16.23 0.03 -27.66
CA VAL A 29 -14.85 0.47 -27.41
C VAL A 29 -14.13 -0.34 -26.32
N THR A 30 -14.87 -0.90 -25.37
CA THR A 30 -14.32 -1.78 -24.31
C THR A 30 -13.77 -3.08 -24.91
N ASP A 31 -14.47 -3.66 -25.88
CA ASP A 31 -14.00 -4.86 -26.57
C ASP A 31 -12.77 -4.56 -27.43
N ILE A 32 -12.72 -3.37 -28.01
CA ILE A 32 -11.54 -2.90 -28.75
C ILE A 32 -10.32 -2.76 -27.82
N ILE A 33 -10.47 -2.13 -26.66
CA ILE A 33 -9.41 -1.96 -25.65
C ILE A 33 -8.91 -3.31 -25.13
N ASN A 34 -9.82 -4.27 -24.94
CA ASN A 34 -9.47 -5.59 -24.42
C ASN A 34 -8.76 -6.49 -25.43
N ASN A 35 -8.99 -6.28 -26.73
CA ASN A 35 -8.50 -7.14 -27.79
C ASN A 35 -7.34 -6.54 -28.60
N ILE A 36 -7.04 -5.25 -28.45
CA ILE A 36 -5.87 -4.63 -29.09
C ILE A 36 -4.58 -5.23 -28.50
N PRO A 37 -3.65 -5.77 -29.33
CA PRO A 37 -2.43 -6.40 -28.83
C PRO A 37 -1.55 -5.48 -27.97
N GLN A 38 -1.29 -5.86 -26.72
CA GLN A 38 -0.51 -5.03 -25.81
C GLN A 38 0.92 -5.53 -25.63
N SER A 39 1.86 -4.59 -25.50
CA SER A 39 3.22 -4.92 -25.05
C SER A 39 3.21 -5.16 -23.53
N PRO A 40 3.90 -6.19 -23.00
CA PRO A 40 3.91 -6.53 -21.56
C PRO A 40 4.31 -5.39 -20.62
N ASN A 41 5.06 -4.40 -21.11
CA ASN A 41 5.49 -3.20 -20.38
C ASN A 41 5.09 -1.92 -21.14
N GLY A 42 4.07 -2.02 -21.98
CA GLY A 42 3.60 -0.93 -22.83
C GLY A 42 2.48 -0.12 -22.22
N VAL A 43 2.11 0.96 -22.90
CA VAL A 43 0.99 1.83 -22.53
C VAL A 43 0.00 1.83 -23.68
N LEU A 44 -1.29 1.74 -23.33
CA LEU A 44 -2.37 2.00 -24.27
C LEU A 44 -2.74 3.49 -24.19
N TYR A 45 -2.68 4.19 -25.31
CA TYR A 45 -2.81 5.64 -25.37
C TYR A 45 -3.74 6.06 -26.52
N LEU A 46 -4.75 6.88 -26.23
CA LEU A 46 -5.59 7.49 -27.26
C LEU A 46 -4.95 8.81 -27.69
N GLY A 47 -4.37 8.84 -28.89
CA GLY A 47 -3.83 10.06 -29.49
C GLY A 47 -4.93 11.08 -29.75
N SER A 48 -4.59 12.36 -29.76
CA SER A 48 -5.53 13.45 -30.11
C SER A 48 -6.08 13.35 -31.54
N ASP A 49 -5.42 12.57 -32.39
CA ASP A 49 -5.85 12.16 -33.72
C ASP A 49 -6.97 11.11 -33.71
N GLY A 50 -7.39 10.61 -32.54
CA GLY A 50 -8.46 9.63 -32.39
C GLY A 50 -8.02 8.18 -32.59
N VAL A 51 -6.71 7.91 -32.68
CA VAL A 51 -6.17 6.56 -32.84
C VAL A 51 -5.66 6.04 -31.50
N LEU A 52 -6.18 4.89 -31.09
CA LEU A 52 -5.78 4.16 -29.89
C LEU A 52 -4.53 3.32 -30.20
N ARG A 53 -3.40 3.62 -29.57
CA ARG A 53 -2.12 2.95 -29.82
C ARG A 53 -1.64 2.22 -28.58
N SER A 54 -1.17 0.99 -28.77
CA SER A 54 -0.36 0.25 -27.81
C SER A 54 1.09 0.55 -28.13
N VAL A 55 1.82 1.16 -27.20
CA VAL A 55 3.24 1.51 -27.38
C VAL A 55 4.10 0.77 -26.37
N ASP A 56 5.32 0.38 -26.71
CA ASP A 56 6.25 -0.23 -25.77
C ASP A 56 7.01 0.81 -24.91
N ALA A 57 7.88 0.34 -24.02
CA ALA A 57 8.69 1.18 -23.13
C ALA A 57 9.65 2.15 -23.86
N ALA A 58 9.87 1.98 -25.17
CA ALA A 58 10.64 2.89 -26.00
C ALA A 58 9.75 3.83 -26.84
N ASN A 59 8.45 3.92 -26.50
CA ASN A 59 7.43 4.68 -27.24
C ASN A 59 7.25 4.24 -28.69
N ARG A 60 7.57 2.98 -29.02
CA ARG A 60 7.33 2.43 -30.36
C ARG A 60 5.93 1.84 -30.42
N VAL A 61 5.17 2.13 -31.47
CA VAL A 61 3.82 1.57 -31.67
C VAL A 61 3.92 0.08 -31.97
N VAL A 62 3.28 -0.73 -31.12
CA VAL A 62 3.21 -2.20 -31.20
C VAL A 62 1.89 -2.65 -31.81
N SER A 63 0.81 -1.90 -31.61
CA SER A 63 -0.45 -2.05 -32.36
C SER A 63 -1.24 -0.76 -32.29
N TYR A 64 -2.22 -0.61 -33.18
CA TYR A 64 -3.10 0.56 -33.19
C TYR A 64 -4.51 0.19 -33.63
N GLN A 65 -5.49 0.98 -33.17
CA GLN A 65 -6.86 0.94 -33.62
C GLN A 65 -7.38 2.35 -33.82
N GLN A 66 -7.81 2.66 -35.04
CA GLN A 66 -8.53 3.88 -35.35
C GLN A 66 -9.94 3.79 -34.75
N LEU A 67 -10.35 4.80 -33.98
CA LEU A 67 -11.68 4.84 -33.36
C LEU A 67 -12.61 5.80 -34.11
N SER A 68 -13.88 5.41 -34.27
CA SER A 68 -14.94 6.32 -34.73
C SER A 68 -15.31 7.36 -33.65
N PRO A 69 -15.97 8.48 -33.99
CA PRO A 69 -16.39 9.49 -33.01
C PRO A 69 -17.30 8.92 -31.90
N GLN A 70 -18.10 7.89 -32.24
CA GLN A 70 -18.96 7.18 -31.29
C GLN A 70 -18.13 6.35 -30.29
N GLN A 71 -17.09 5.66 -30.76
CA GLN A 71 -16.18 4.89 -29.91
C GLN A 71 -15.31 5.81 -29.04
N ILE A 72 -14.85 6.95 -29.57
CA ILE A 72 -14.16 7.97 -28.79
C ILE A 72 -15.09 8.53 -27.70
N SER A 73 -16.36 8.79 -28.04
CA SER A 73 -17.35 9.23 -27.06
C SER A 73 -17.60 8.18 -25.97
N GLN A 74 -17.69 6.90 -26.32
CA GLN A 74 -17.81 5.80 -25.35
C GLN A 74 -16.55 5.70 -24.47
N TYR A 75 -15.36 5.88 -25.05
CA TYR A 75 -14.10 5.88 -24.33
C TYR A 75 -14.10 6.97 -23.25
N ILE A 76 -14.51 8.18 -23.64
CA ILE A 76 -14.57 9.34 -22.75
C ILE A 76 -15.65 9.18 -21.67
N GLN A 77 -16.80 8.59 -22.00
CA GLN A 77 -17.89 8.35 -21.04
C GLN A 77 -17.55 7.30 -19.96
N ASN A 78 -16.60 6.40 -20.25
CA ASN A 78 -16.09 5.45 -19.30
C ASN A 78 -15.05 6.07 -18.33
N LEU A 79 -14.68 7.34 -18.51
CA LEU A 79 -13.80 8.09 -17.61
C LEU A 79 -14.61 8.82 -16.52
N PRO A 80 -14.00 9.16 -15.37
CA PRO A 80 -14.65 9.96 -14.33
C PRO A 80 -15.20 11.30 -14.86
N GLN A 81 -16.36 11.76 -14.35
CA GLN A 81 -17.12 12.91 -14.89
C GLN A 81 -16.30 14.19 -15.10
N ARG A 82 -15.31 14.45 -14.24
CA ARG A 82 -14.47 15.66 -14.30
C ARG A 82 -13.51 15.64 -15.50
N ASP A 83 -13.05 14.46 -15.91
CA ASP A 83 -12.16 14.26 -17.05
C ASP A 83 -12.94 14.16 -18.36
N ALA A 84 -14.14 13.55 -18.31
CA ALA A 84 -15.03 13.43 -19.45
C ALA A 84 -15.37 14.80 -20.06
N ALA A 85 -15.72 15.81 -19.25
CA ALA A 85 -16.05 17.15 -19.73
C ALA A 85 -14.86 17.92 -20.35
N ARG A 86 -13.63 17.60 -19.93
CA ARG A 86 -12.40 18.18 -20.51
C ARG A 86 -12.07 17.52 -21.84
N LEU A 87 -12.07 16.19 -21.87
CA LEU A 87 -11.69 15.40 -23.05
C LEU A 87 -12.75 15.45 -24.14
N GLN A 88 -14.01 15.60 -23.81
CA GLN A 88 -15.08 15.77 -24.79
C GLN A 88 -14.93 17.04 -25.64
N ARG A 89 -14.23 18.06 -25.13
CA ARG A 89 -13.85 19.25 -25.91
C ARG A 89 -12.61 19.03 -26.78
N VAL A 90 -11.67 18.19 -26.33
CA VAL A 90 -10.44 17.86 -27.07
C VAL A 90 -10.75 16.99 -28.29
N PHE A 91 -11.68 16.05 -28.14
CA PHE A 91 -12.07 15.10 -29.17
C PHE A 91 -13.34 15.51 -29.92
N GLN A 92 -13.75 16.77 -29.78
CA GLN A 92 -14.87 17.29 -30.55
C GLN A 92 -14.49 17.27 -32.04
N ASP A 93 -15.31 16.60 -32.85
CA ASP A 93 -15.13 16.45 -34.30
C ASP A 93 -13.88 15.64 -34.73
N VAL A 94 -13.30 14.84 -33.83
CA VAL A 94 -12.20 13.91 -34.16
C VAL A 94 -12.73 12.56 -34.61
N ASP A 95 -12.29 12.08 -35.78
CA ASP A 95 -12.51 10.72 -36.28
C ASP A 95 -11.16 10.06 -36.57
N GLY A 96 -10.76 9.10 -35.72
CA GLY A 96 -9.49 8.39 -35.89
C GLY A 96 -9.39 7.59 -37.19
N ARG A 97 -10.53 7.31 -37.83
CA ARG A 97 -10.59 6.61 -39.13
C ARG A 97 -10.06 7.48 -40.28
N ASP A 98 -9.95 8.79 -40.09
CA ASP A 98 -9.38 9.70 -41.08
C ASP A 98 -7.84 9.58 -41.16
N VAL A 99 -7.19 9.01 -40.14
CA VAL A 99 -5.74 8.73 -40.13
C VAL A 99 -5.42 7.49 -40.97
N THR A 100 -5.39 7.65 -42.29
CA THR A 100 -5.21 6.53 -43.23
C THR A 100 -3.75 6.24 -43.60
N ASP A 101 -2.83 7.15 -43.27
CA ASP A 101 -1.42 7.01 -43.58
C ASP A 101 -0.72 6.03 -42.60
N LEU A 102 -0.10 4.99 -43.15
CA LEU A 102 0.51 3.93 -42.34
C LEU A 102 1.73 4.42 -41.54
N ASP A 103 2.50 5.35 -42.10
CA ASP A 103 3.64 5.92 -41.39
C ASP A 103 3.16 6.77 -40.21
N GLN A 104 2.06 7.52 -40.36
CA GLN A 104 1.42 8.26 -39.27
C GLN A 104 0.79 7.32 -38.21
N LEU A 105 0.36 6.12 -38.58
CA LEU A 105 -0.19 5.15 -37.64
C LEU A 105 0.91 4.51 -36.78
N LEU A 106 2.06 4.21 -37.38
CA LEU A 106 3.19 3.51 -36.74
C LEU A 106 4.23 4.45 -36.10
N ASN A 107 4.40 5.64 -36.66
CA ASN A 107 5.37 6.65 -36.26
C ASN A 107 4.69 8.02 -36.13
N PRO A 108 3.67 8.17 -35.28
CA PRO A 108 2.96 9.42 -35.16
C PRO A 108 3.84 10.50 -34.51
N ASP A 109 3.41 11.76 -34.63
CA ASP A 109 4.02 12.87 -33.91
C ASP A 109 4.03 12.62 -32.40
N SER A 110 5.00 13.20 -31.70
CA SER A 110 5.23 12.95 -30.27
C SER A 110 4.05 13.34 -29.37
N ASP A 111 3.16 14.21 -29.85
CA ASP A 111 1.93 14.62 -29.16
C ASP A 111 0.79 13.59 -29.28
N GLN A 112 0.95 12.58 -30.15
CA GLN A 112 0.07 11.41 -30.27
C GLN A 112 0.63 10.18 -29.56
N LEU A 113 1.78 10.31 -28.87
CA LEU A 113 2.43 9.27 -28.07
C LEU A 113 2.47 9.69 -26.59
N PRO A 114 2.65 8.74 -25.66
CA PRO A 114 2.92 9.07 -24.26
C PRO A 114 4.24 9.86 -24.11
N PRO A 115 4.34 10.80 -23.16
CA PRO A 115 5.57 11.58 -22.95
C PRO A 115 6.76 10.70 -22.47
N THR A 116 7.93 10.81 -23.13
CA THR A 116 9.16 10.06 -22.78
C THR A 116 9.94 10.72 -21.63
N VAL A 117 10.30 9.97 -20.59
CA VAL A 117 11.17 10.44 -19.48
C VAL A 117 12.64 10.11 -19.82
N THR A 118 13.53 11.10 -19.93
CA THR A 118 14.98 10.87 -20.10
C THR A 118 15.74 11.37 -18.87
N SER A 119 16.47 10.48 -18.19
CA SER A 119 17.38 10.83 -17.09
C SER A 119 18.83 10.89 -17.61
N THR A 120 19.46 12.06 -17.52
CA THR A 120 20.91 12.21 -17.64
C THR A 120 21.43 13.01 -16.45
N VAL A 121 22.20 12.37 -15.58
CA VAL A 121 23.04 13.05 -14.59
C VAL A 121 24.49 12.72 -14.96
N SER A 122 25.19 13.69 -15.55
CA SER A 122 26.63 13.62 -15.77
C SER A 122 27.35 14.28 -14.61
N GLN A 123 28.33 13.57 -14.05
CA GLN A 123 29.25 14.03 -13.01
C GLN A 123 30.19 15.14 -13.53
N SER A 124 30.51 16.14 -12.71
CA SER A 124 31.89 16.67 -12.60
C SER A 124 32.08 17.64 -11.42
N LEU A 125 33.20 17.47 -10.72
CA LEU A 125 33.77 18.35 -9.69
C LEU A 125 34.45 19.60 -10.32
N PRO A 126 34.67 20.71 -9.57
CA PRO A 126 35.16 21.97 -10.12
C PRO A 126 36.67 22.19 -9.97
N THR A 127 37.32 22.75 -11.00
CA THR A 127 38.57 23.52 -10.86
C THR A 127 38.74 24.58 -11.97
N GLY A 128 38.77 25.86 -11.57
CA GLY A 128 39.82 26.85 -11.89
C GLY A 128 40.11 27.35 -13.32
N THR A 129 39.87 28.67 -13.52
CA THR A 129 40.79 29.70 -14.07
C THR A 129 40.61 30.23 -15.53
N GLN A 130 40.20 31.50 -15.59
CA GLN A 130 40.47 32.64 -16.53
C GLN A 130 40.22 32.63 -18.07
N MET A 131 39.60 33.75 -18.50
CA MET A 131 39.19 34.30 -19.84
C MET A 131 40.37 34.77 -20.76
N PRO A 132 40.23 35.30 -22.02
CA PRO A 132 39.04 35.92 -22.70
C PRO A 132 38.83 35.80 -24.25
N ASN A 133 37.60 36.15 -24.66
CA ASN A 133 37.05 36.78 -25.90
C ASN A 133 37.44 36.35 -27.33
N GLN A 134 36.40 36.04 -28.13
CA GLN A 134 35.98 36.84 -29.30
C GLN A 134 34.55 36.49 -29.80
N ASP A 135 33.72 37.55 -29.89
CA ASP A 135 32.55 37.87 -30.74
C ASP A 135 32.16 36.88 -31.87
N MET A 136 30.91 36.70 -32.34
CA MET A 136 29.66 37.46 -32.28
C MET A 136 28.58 36.61 -32.96
N CYS A 137 27.32 36.62 -32.49
CA CYS A 137 26.10 36.80 -33.32
C CYS A 137 24.81 36.73 -32.49
N ARG A 138 24.21 37.91 -32.30
CA ARG A 138 22.77 38.28 -32.35
C ARG A 138 21.77 37.11 -32.38
N ASN A 139 20.72 37.04 -31.56
CA ASN A 139 19.62 38.00 -31.45
C ASN A 139 18.62 37.62 -30.31
N VAL A 140 17.86 38.63 -29.84
CA VAL A 140 16.57 38.64 -29.07
C VAL A 140 16.48 38.15 -27.60
N GLY A 141 16.14 39.09 -26.69
CA GLY A 141 15.51 38.87 -25.36
C GLY A 141 14.00 38.56 -25.50
N PHE A 142 13.23 38.13 -24.51
CA PHE A 142 13.17 38.34 -23.04
C PHE A 142 12.59 37.05 -22.36
N PRO A 143 12.00 37.14 -21.16
CA PRO A 143 12.45 36.62 -19.86
C PRO A 143 12.21 35.11 -19.64
N ALA A 144 12.87 34.52 -18.63
CA ALA A 144 12.69 33.13 -18.23
C ALA A 144 11.22 32.78 -17.88
N PRO A 145 10.64 31.69 -18.42
CA PRO A 145 9.41 31.10 -17.91
C PRO A 145 9.66 29.72 -17.29
N ASN A 146 9.21 29.59 -16.04
CA ASN A 146 8.98 28.40 -15.22
C ASN A 146 9.24 27.01 -15.85
N THR A 147 10.20 26.31 -15.27
CA THR A 147 10.33 24.86 -15.33
C THR A 147 9.17 24.19 -14.58
N SER A 148 8.19 23.67 -15.31
CA SER A 148 7.25 22.67 -14.81
C SER A 148 7.00 21.62 -15.89
N THR A 149 7.71 20.49 -15.77
CA THR A 149 7.46 19.25 -16.51
C THR A 149 6.10 18.65 -16.15
N PRO A 150 5.28 18.14 -17.09
CA PRO A 150 4.06 17.42 -16.75
C PRO A 150 4.36 15.95 -16.44
N HIS A 151 3.86 15.51 -15.28
CA HIS A 151 3.95 14.16 -14.73
C HIS A 151 3.27 13.10 -15.63
N GLN A 152 3.84 11.89 -15.63
CA GLN A 152 3.10 10.64 -15.90
C GLN A 152 1.74 10.65 -15.18
N PRO A 153 0.67 10.06 -15.72
CA PRO A 153 -0.59 10.01 -15.00
C PRO A 153 -0.38 9.18 -13.73
N ALA A 154 -0.32 9.89 -12.61
CA ALA A 154 -0.26 9.33 -11.28
C ALA A 154 -1.41 8.32 -11.14
N ILE A 155 -1.10 7.12 -10.65
CA ILE A 155 -2.09 6.35 -9.92
C ILE A 155 -2.54 7.29 -8.80
N MET A 156 -3.77 7.81 -8.88
CA MET A 156 -4.22 8.79 -7.91
C MET A 156 -4.06 8.20 -6.51
N PRO A 157 -3.34 8.86 -5.59
CA PRO A 157 -3.30 8.40 -4.21
C PRO A 157 -4.74 8.35 -3.69
N PRO A 158 -5.12 7.37 -2.84
CA PRO A 158 -6.44 7.34 -2.24
C PRO A 158 -6.68 8.68 -1.54
N HIS A 159 -7.71 9.41 -1.98
CA HIS A 159 -8.03 10.71 -1.42
C HIS A 159 -8.46 10.51 0.04
N LEU A 160 -7.61 10.85 0.99
CA LEU A 160 -7.97 10.84 2.40
C LEU A 160 -9.25 11.68 2.59
N PRO A 161 -10.19 11.27 3.46
CA PRO A 161 -11.37 12.09 3.71
C PRO A 161 -10.99 13.50 4.16
N GLU A 162 -11.80 14.50 3.81
CA GLU A 162 -11.63 15.85 4.34
C GLU A 162 -11.89 15.89 5.85
N GLY A 163 -11.36 16.91 6.53
CA GLY A 163 -11.61 17.15 7.96
C GLY A 163 -10.77 16.32 8.92
N GLY A 164 -9.84 15.49 8.43
CA GLY A 164 -8.84 14.81 9.25
C GLY A 164 -7.92 15.80 9.98
N LYS A 165 -7.71 15.59 11.28
CA LYS A 165 -6.83 16.40 12.11
C LYS A 165 -5.65 15.56 12.61
N THR A 166 -4.44 16.07 12.46
CA THR A 166 -3.22 15.40 12.92
C THR A 166 -2.84 15.81 14.32
N LEU A 167 -2.50 14.84 15.16
CA LEU A 167 -1.91 15.05 16.48
C LEU A 167 -0.64 14.21 16.62
N VAL A 168 0.29 14.68 17.44
CA VAL A 168 1.41 13.90 17.94
C VAL A 168 0.97 13.26 19.25
N TYR A 169 1.01 11.93 19.35
CA TYR A 169 0.60 11.24 20.58
C TYR A 169 1.77 10.86 21.47
N PHE A 170 3.00 10.80 20.93
CA PHE A 170 4.24 10.91 21.69
C PHE A 170 5.42 11.27 20.78
N THR A 171 6.52 11.74 21.40
CA THR A 171 7.80 12.01 20.75
C THR A 171 8.87 11.13 21.40
N VAL A 172 9.73 10.51 20.59
CA VAL A 172 10.88 9.70 21.06
C VAL A 172 12.12 10.10 20.30
N ASP A 173 13.20 10.42 21.01
CA ASP A 173 14.47 10.85 20.40
C ASP A 173 14.35 11.98 19.35
N GLY A 174 13.40 12.89 19.57
CA GLY A 174 13.10 13.99 18.65
C GLY A 174 12.27 13.59 17.42
N HIS A 175 11.79 12.35 17.36
CA HIS A 175 10.89 11.84 16.33
C HIS A 175 9.44 11.80 16.84
N ASP A 176 8.55 12.46 16.12
CA ASP A 176 7.12 12.53 16.45
C ASP A 176 6.36 11.35 15.86
N VAL A 177 5.61 10.64 16.69
CA VAL A 177 4.68 9.59 16.26
C VAL A 177 3.25 10.13 16.31
N LYS A 178 2.56 10.00 15.18
CA LYS A 178 1.35 10.78 14.89
C LYS A 178 0.11 9.90 14.72
N LEU A 179 -1.03 10.54 14.89
CA LEU A 179 -2.33 10.01 14.49
C LEU A 179 -3.08 11.06 13.70
N ASP A 180 -3.98 10.60 12.85
CA ASP A 180 -5.01 11.42 12.22
C ASP A 180 -6.37 10.97 12.78
N TYR A 181 -7.14 11.89 13.33
CA TYR A 181 -8.50 11.61 13.79
C TYR A 181 -9.55 12.36 13.00
N TYR A 182 -10.72 11.75 12.89
CA TYR A 182 -11.87 12.24 12.14
C TYR A 182 -13.10 12.16 13.03
N LEU A 183 -13.74 13.32 13.21
CA LEU A 183 -14.98 13.41 13.95
C LEU A 183 -16.16 13.09 13.03
N PRO A 184 -17.18 12.36 13.52
CA PRO A 184 -18.40 12.15 12.77
C PRO A 184 -19.16 13.47 12.54
N PRO A 185 -20.04 13.56 11.53
CA PRO A 185 -20.74 14.80 11.19
C PRO A 185 -21.57 15.39 12.35
N ASN A 186 -22.06 14.54 13.26
CA ASN A 186 -22.89 14.91 14.40
C ASN A 186 -22.13 14.75 15.73
N ALA A 187 -20.81 14.99 15.73
CA ALA A 187 -19.97 14.83 16.92
C ALA A 187 -20.46 15.72 18.08
N SER A 188 -20.95 15.07 19.14
CA SER A 188 -21.44 15.70 20.36
C SER A 188 -21.58 14.63 21.46
N GLY A 189 -21.27 15.01 22.70
CA GLY A 189 -21.33 14.12 23.85
C GLY A 189 -20.12 13.18 23.95
N ASN A 190 -20.32 12.07 24.66
CA ASN A 190 -19.28 11.07 24.94
C ASN A 190 -19.27 9.97 23.86
N LEU A 191 -18.31 10.06 22.92
CA LEU A 191 -18.29 9.28 21.69
C LEU A 191 -17.36 8.05 21.79
N PRO A 192 -17.76 6.88 21.26
CA PRO A 192 -16.84 5.78 20.98
C PRO A 192 -15.79 6.14 19.94
N ALA A 193 -14.72 5.35 19.87
CA ALA A 193 -13.73 5.45 18.79
C ALA A 193 -13.31 4.09 18.25
N ILE A 194 -12.89 4.09 16.98
CA ILE A 194 -12.18 2.96 16.38
C ILE A 194 -10.81 3.44 15.89
N ILE A 195 -9.76 2.78 16.38
CA ILE A 195 -8.37 2.99 15.96
C ILE A 195 -8.05 2.03 14.82
N TYR A 196 -7.37 2.52 13.79
CA TYR A 196 -6.84 1.76 12.67
C TYR A 196 -5.32 1.84 12.65
N TYR A 197 -4.68 0.67 12.73
CA TYR A 197 -3.26 0.49 12.49
C TYR A 197 -3.04 -0.09 11.08
N HIS A 198 -2.30 0.64 10.26
CA HIS A 198 -1.96 0.23 8.90
C HIS A 198 -1.05 -1.00 8.90
N GLY A 199 -1.03 -1.73 7.79
CA GLY A 199 -0.02 -2.77 7.55
C GLY A 199 1.22 -2.23 6.82
N GLY A 200 2.04 -3.14 6.28
CA GLY A 200 3.28 -2.78 5.57
C GLY A 200 4.50 -3.56 6.08
N GLY A 201 4.32 -4.82 6.47
CA GLY A 201 5.42 -5.70 6.89
C GLY A 201 6.14 -5.30 8.18
N MET A 202 5.58 -4.35 8.93
CA MET A 202 6.22 -3.65 10.05
C MET A 202 7.34 -2.70 9.64
N THR A 203 7.81 -2.71 8.39
CA THR A 203 8.92 -1.86 7.93
C THR A 203 8.47 -0.69 7.05
N ALA A 204 7.21 -0.63 6.63
CA ALA A 204 6.67 0.40 5.74
C ALA A 204 5.22 0.76 6.08
N GLY A 205 4.71 1.82 5.43
CA GLY A 205 3.35 2.30 5.54
C GLY A 205 3.18 3.47 6.51
N SER A 206 1.97 4.00 6.56
CA SER A 206 1.61 5.02 7.54
C SER A 206 0.11 5.13 7.75
N ARG A 207 -0.31 5.98 8.71
CA ARG A 207 -1.72 6.36 8.95
C ARG A 207 -2.42 6.94 7.72
N ARG A 208 -1.66 7.38 6.71
CA ARG A 208 -2.16 7.93 5.43
C ARG A 208 -1.93 7.01 4.24
N GLY A 209 -1.06 6.02 4.41
CA GLY A 209 -0.63 5.11 3.35
C GLY A 209 -1.51 3.88 3.19
N MET A 210 -1.17 3.06 2.19
CA MET A 210 -1.62 1.69 2.03
C MET A 210 -3.15 1.47 2.12
N GLY A 211 -3.91 2.12 1.24
CA GLY A 211 -5.32 1.81 1.04
C GLY A 211 -6.18 2.13 2.26
N PHE A 212 -6.14 3.39 2.70
CA PHE A 212 -6.97 3.96 3.77
C PHE A 212 -8.37 3.29 3.82
N PRO A 213 -8.81 2.75 4.97
CA PRO A 213 -9.96 1.86 5.02
C PRO A 213 -11.28 2.66 4.98
N HIS A 214 -11.64 3.17 3.80
CA HIS A 214 -12.81 4.01 3.60
C HIS A 214 -14.11 3.38 4.13
N TRP A 215 -14.26 2.06 4.03
CA TRP A 215 -15.43 1.36 4.56
C TRP A 215 -15.51 1.46 6.10
N LEU A 216 -14.38 1.33 6.80
CA LEU A 216 -14.29 1.46 8.25
C LEU A 216 -14.50 2.92 8.69
N TYR A 217 -13.88 3.86 7.97
CA TYR A 217 -14.12 5.28 8.15
C TYR A 217 -15.61 5.61 8.01
N ASN A 218 -16.25 5.17 6.91
CA ASN A 218 -17.66 5.42 6.64
C ASN A 218 -18.57 4.82 7.73
N HIS A 219 -18.26 3.62 8.22
CA HIS A 219 -18.98 3.03 9.36
C HIS A 219 -18.90 3.92 10.60
N CYS A 220 -17.71 4.43 10.93
CA CYS A 220 -17.54 5.36 12.05
C CYS A 220 -18.36 6.64 11.85
N GLN A 221 -18.37 7.21 10.64
CA GLN A 221 -19.16 8.41 10.35
C GLN A 221 -20.67 8.14 10.53
N GLN A 222 -21.16 6.98 10.08
CA GLN A 222 -22.57 6.59 10.16
C GLN A 222 -23.02 6.26 11.59
N LYS A 223 -22.15 5.63 12.38
CA LYS A 223 -22.44 5.20 13.76
C LYS A 223 -22.12 6.25 14.82
N ASN A 224 -21.65 7.42 14.40
CA ASN A 224 -21.24 8.52 15.26
C ASN A 224 -20.04 8.14 16.17
N TYR A 225 -19.04 7.49 15.60
CA TYR A 225 -17.78 7.13 16.26
C TYR A 225 -16.64 8.01 15.73
N ILE A 226 -15.66 8.29 16.58
CA ILE A 226 -14.39 8.91 16.17
C ILE A 226 -13.57 7.85 15.43
N PHE A 227 -13.14 8.15 14.20
CA PHE A 227 -12.18 7.31 13.49
C PHE A 227 -10.77 7.83 13.73
N ILE A 228 -9.84 6.96 14.12
CA ILE A 228 -8.44 7.31 14.39
C ILE A 228 -7.56 6.42 13.53
N SER A 229 -6.76 7.00 12.64
CA SER A 229 -5.69 6.29 11.91
C SER A 229 -4.36 6.61 12.58
N ALA A 230 -3.59 5.59 12.97
CA ALA A 230 -2.41 5.77 13.81
C ALA A 230 -1.13 5.24 13.16
N ASP A 231 -0.07 6.02 13.26
CA ASP A 231 1.30 5.57 13.00
C ASP A 231 1.82 4.74 14.18
N TYR A 232 2.80 3.90 13.90
CA TYR A 232 3.66 3.25 14.88
C TYR A 232 5.09 3.20 14.32
N ARG A 233 6.10 3.05 15.19
CA ARG A 233 7.49 2.99 14.76
C ARG A 233 7.74 1.74 13.93
N LEU A 234 8.32 1.93 12.75
CA LEU A 234 8.60 0.89 11.78
C LEU A 234 9.90 0.17 12.12
N CYS A 235 9.86 -1.15 12.06
CA CYS A 235 11.01 -2.01 12.30
C CYS A 235 12.18 -1.64 11.38
N HIS A 236 13.37 -1.74 11.97
CA HIS A 236 14.60 -1.10 11.53
C HIS A 236 14.54 0.43 11.60
N PRO A 237 15.36 1.09 12.43
CA PRO A 237 16.20 0.51 13.48
C PRO A 237 15.38 0.05 14.70
N THR A 238 14.11 0.45 14.82
CA THR A 238 13.26 0.08 15.96
C THR A 238 12.78 -1.36 15.85
N THR A 239 12.11 -1.85 16.87
CA THR A 239 11.72 -3.27 17.00
C THR A 239 10.23 -3.43 17.32
N ALA A 240 9.75 -4.66 17.31
CA ALA A 240 8.42 -5.00 17.78
C ALA A 240 8.20 -4.66 19.28
N LEU A 241 9.27 -4.62 20.09
CA LEU A 241 9.19 -4.14 21.48
C LEU A 241 8.87 -2.64 21.54
N ASP A 242 9.43 -1.85 20.62
CA ASP A 242 9.12 -0.43 20.50
C ASP A 242 7.64 -0.20 20.15
N GLN A 243 7.08 -1.02 19.26
CA GLN A 243 5.66 -0.94 18.91
C GLN A 243 4.72 -1.26 20.09
N ILE A 244 5.15 -2.06 21.08
CA ILE A 244 4.40 -2.25 22.33
C ILE A 244 4.33 -0.95 23.11
N GLU A 245 5.44 -0.22 23.21
CA GLU A 245 5.48 1.09 23.88
C GLU A 245 4.64 2.13 23.14
N ASP A 246 4.57 2.06 21.80
CA ASP A 246 3.72 2.92 20.99
C ASP A 246 2.23 2.67 21.29
N ALA A 247 1.83 1.39 21.35
CA ALA A 247 0.46 1.02 21.71
C ALA A 247 0.08 1.50 23.12
N LYS A 248 1.01 1.41 24.09
CA LYS A 248 0.81 1.94 25.45
C LYS A 248 0.74 3.48 25.46
N ALA A 249 1.56 4.16 24.66
CA ALA A 249 1.55 5.60 24.54
C ALA A 249 0.24 6.11 23.94
N MET A 250 -0.26 5.47 22.88
CA MET A 250 -1.55 5.79 22.25
C MET A 250 -2.68 5.80 23.27
N PHE A 251 -2.86 4.72 24.03
CA PHE A 251 -3.98 4.63 24.98
C PHE A 251 -3.86 5.58 26.16
N ARG A 252 -2.63 5.87 26.64
CA ARG A 252 -2.41 6.93 27.63
C ARG A 252 -2.77 8.31 27.08
N PHE A 253 -2.39 8.60 25.84
CA PHE A 253 -2.72 9.86 25.17
C PHE A 253 -4.23 10.02 24.99
N LEU A 254 -4.94 8.97 24.56
CA LEU A 254 -6.40 8.97 24.41
C LEU A 254 -7.15 9.20 25.74
N ALA A 255 -6.61 8.65 26.84
CA ALA A 255 -7.16 8.86 28.18
C ALA A 255 -6.82 10.23 28.79
N GLY A 256 -5.89 10.98 28.18
CA GLY A 256 -5.40 12.26 28.67
C GLY A 256 -5.52 13.36 27.62
N ASP A 257 -4.39 13.78 27.06
CA ASP A 257 -4.25 14.99 26.22
C ASP A 257 -5.16 15.01 24.98
N PHE A 258 -5.55 13.84 24.46
CA PHE A 258 -6.50 13.77 23.36
C PHE A 258 -7.85 14.41 23.69
N GLN A 259 -8.32 14.29 24.94
CA GLN A 259 -9.59 14.87 25.39
C GLN A 259 -9.60 16.39 25.19
N ASN A 260 -8.45 17.05 25.36
CA ASN A 260 -8.29 18.50 25.17
C ASN A 260 -8.28 18.92 23.69
N SER A 261 -8.13 17.96 22.76
CA SER A 261 -8.11 18.20 21.32
C SER A 261 -9.50 18.12 20.69
N LEU A 262 -10.52 17.74 21.46
CA LEU A 262 -11.91 17.61 21.01
C LEU A 262 -12.66 18.95 21.15
N PRO A 263 -13.63 19.23 20.25
CA PRO A 263 -14.47 20.42 20.37
C PRO A 263 -15.24 20.46 21.69
N GLU A 264 -15.60 21.66 22.14
CA GLU A 264 -16.45 21.84 23.33
C GLU A 264 -17.74 21.01 23.20
N GLY A 265 -18.11 20.33 24.29
CA GLY A 265 -19.26 19.44 24.32
C GLY A 265 -19.03 18.05 23.70
N THR A 266 -17.82 17.74 23.25
CA THR A 266 -17.42 16.40 22.77
C THR A 266 -16.31 15.82 23.63
N SER A 267 -16.44 14.56 24.03
CA SER A 267 -15.39 13.79 24.71
C SER A 267 -15.24 12.41 24.08
N LEU A 268 -14.07 11.79 24.26
CA LEU A 268 -13.86 10.39 23.88
C LEU A 268 -14.21 9.50 25.06
N ASP A 269 -15.09 8.53 24.83
CA ASP A 269 -15.40 7.48 25.79
C ASP A 269 -14.30 6.41 25.79
N THR A 270 -13.39 6.53 26.76
CA THR A 270 -12.25 5.62 26.89
C THR A 270 -12.64 4.16 27.18
N THR A 271 -13.89 3.91 27.59
CA THR A 271 -14.42 2.55 27.79
C THR A 271 -14.96 1.92 26.51
N ARG A 272 -15.15 2.72 25.44
CA ARG A 272 -15.66 2.30 24.12
C ARG A 272 -14.68 2.65 23.01
N VAL A 273 -13.44 2.18 23.15
CA VAL A 273 -12.39 2.31 22.13
C VAL A 273 -12.05 0.94 21.56
N ALA A 274 -12.32 0.71 20.28
CA ALA A 274 -11.91 -0.50 19.59
C ALA A 274 -10.59 -0.29 18.84
N VAL A 275 -9.81 -1.36 18.66
CA VAL A 275 -8.61 -1.36 17.83
C VAL A 275 -8.80 -2.26 16.62
N THR A 276 -8.31 -1.78 15.48
CA THR A 276 -8.24 -2.53 14.23
C THR A 276 -6.82 -2.52 13.69
N GLY A 277 -6.42 -3.63 13.09
CA GLY A 277 -5.07 -3.77 12.55
C GLY A 277 -5.06 -4.77 11.40
N PHE A 278 -4.52 -4.36 10.26
CA PHE A 278 -4.45 -5.19 9.06
C PHE A 278 -3.01 -5.60 8.74
N SER A 279 -2.81 -6.86 8.36
CA SER A 279 -1.46 -7.40 8.10
C SER A 279 -0.53 -7.14 9.30
N ALA A 280 0.59 -6.45 9.09
CA ALA A 280 1.51 -6.01 10.14
C ALA A 280 0.85 -5.16 11.24
N GLY A 281 -0.17 -4.34 10.92
CA GLY A 281 -0.91 -3.55 11.91
C GLY A 281 -1.65 -4.41 12.94
N GLY A 282 -1.85 -5.70 12.63
CA GLY A 282 -2.33 -6.69 13.59
C GLY A 282 -1.43 -6.78 14.83
N TYR A 283 -0.12 -6.58 14.70
CA TYR A 283 0.80 -6.54 15.83
C TYR A 283 0.44 -5.41 16.80
N SER A 284 0.36 -4.17 16.32
CA SER A 284 0.03 -2.98 17.13
C SER A 284 -1.35 -3.10 17.80
N ALA A 285 -2.35 -3.63 17.08
CA ALA A 285 -3.68 -3.88 17.63
C ALA A 285 -3.66 -4.92 18.77
N ARG A 286 -2.96 -6.04 18.59
CA ARG A 286 -2.80 -7.09 19.61
C ARG A 286 -1.98 -6.59 20.81
N ALA A 287 -0.90 -5.84 20.56
CA ALA A 287 -0.08 -5.25 21.59
C ALA A 287 -0.90 -4.30 22.48
N ALA A 288 -1.79 -3.49 21.90
CA ALA A 288 -2.72 -2.68 22.66
C ALA A 288 -3.64 -3.52 23.56
N CYS A 289 -4.19 -4.62 23.06
CA CYS A 289 -5.06 -5.51 23.84
C CYS A 289 -4.36 -6.16 25.05
N ILE A 290 -3.05 -6.45 24.91
CA ILE A 290 -2.25 -7.08 25.96
C ILE A 290 -1.73 -6.04 26.95
N TYR A 291 -1.12 -4.96 26.48
CA TYR A 291 -0.27 -4.08 27.29
C TYR A 291 -0.83 -2.70 27.58
N ALA A 292 -1.82 -2.21 26.83
CA ALA A 292 -2.33 -0.87 27.03
C ALA A 292 -3.15 -0.75 28.33
N THR A 293 -3.19 0.47 28.89
CA THR A 293 -4.06 0.86 29.99
C THR A 293 -4.57 2.28 29.74
N PRO A 294 -5.90 2.51 29.68
CA PRO A 294 -6.95 1.48 29.70
C PRO A 294 -6.84 0.50 28.52
N LYS A 295 -7.42 -0.70 28.68
CA LYS A 295 -7.47 -1.69 27.58
C LYS A 295 -8.51 -1.24 26.53
N PRO A 296 -8.31 -1.58 25.24
CA PRO A 296 -9.38 -1.46 24.25
C PRO A 296 -10.63 -2.24 24.68
N ALA A 297 -11.79 -1.81 24.22
CA ALA A 297 -13.07 -2.49 24.45
C ALA A 297 -13.26 -3.69 23.53
N ALA A 298 -12.69 -3.64 22.31
CA ALA A 298 -12.80 -4.71 21.32
C ALA A 298 -11.65 -4.67 20.31
N MET A 299 -11.41 -5.79 19.63
CA MET A 299 -10.44 -5.90 18.54
C MET A 299 -11.08 -6.47 17.28
N LEU A 300 -10.76 -5.89 16.12
CA LEU A 300 -11.00 -6.48 14.80
C LEU A 300 -9.68 -6.56 14.03
N THR A 301 -9.22 -7.76 13.66
CA THR A 301 -8.03 -7.91 12.81
C THR A 301 -8.42 -8.42 11.43
N GLY A 302 -7.81 -7.86 10.38
CA GLY A 302 -7.92 -8.34 8.99
C GLY A 302 -6.59 -8.91 8.55
N PHE A 303 -6.53 -10.22 8.23
CA PHE A 303 -5.31 -10.93 7.83
C PHE A 303 -4.08 -10.57 8.69
N GLY A 304 -4.31 -10.42 10.01
CA GLY A 304 -3.38 -9.78 10.92
C GLY A 304 -2.30 -10.73 11.45
N SER A 305 -1.05 -10.27 11.45
CA SER A 305 0.10 -11.00 12.00
C SER A 305 0.11 -11.00 13.54
N ALA A 306 1.08 -11.71 14.13
CA ALA A 306 1.39 -11.79 15.57
C ALA A 306 0.36 -12.51 16.45
N GLY A 307 -0.42 -13.41 15.87
CA GLY A 307 -1.12 -14.46 16.58
C GLY A 307 -0.33 -15.73 16.78
N ASP A 308 0.70 -15.99 15.97
CA ASP A 308 1.64 -17.07 16.20
C ASP A 308 2.99 -16.92 15.46
N TRP A 309 3.84 -16.03 15.96
CA TRP A 309 5.21 -15.87 15.45
C TRP A 309 6.15 -17.07 15.68
N LEU A 310 5.66 -18.18 16.24
CA LEU A 310 6.43 -19.42 16.35
C LEU A 310 6.27 -20.35 15.15
N LEU A 311 5.41 -20.02 14.18
CA LEU A 311 5.24 -20.81 12.96
C LEU A 311 6.53 -20.87 12.12
N ASP A 312 6.70 -21.97 11.37
CA ASP A 312 7.81 -22.13 10.39
C ASP A 312 7.85 -20.97 9.40
N HIS A 313 6.67 -20.43 9.08
CA HIS A 313 6.49 -19.29 8.20
C HIS A 313 7.35 -18.07 8.61
N TRP A 314 7.62 -17.86 9.91
CA TRP A 314 8.41 -16.73 10.41
C TRP A 314 9.85 -17.07 10.79
N THR A 315 10.19 -18.36 10.84
CA THR A 315 11.50 -18.86 11.29
C THR A 315 12.33 -19.46 10.16
N THR A 316 11.75 -19.62 8.97
CA THR A 316 12.40 -20.22 7.80
C THR A 316 12.31 -19.29 6.59
N GLY A 317 13.36 -19.30 5.76
CA GLY A 317 13.34 -18.62 4.47
C GLY A 317 12.32 -19.24 3.54
N ARG A 318 11.58 -18.40 2.80
CA ARG A 318 10.47 -18.85 1.95
C ARG A 318 10.55 -18.26 0.54
N PRO A 319 9.91 -18.88 -0.46
CA PRO A 319 9.78 -18.28 -1.78
C PRO A 319 9.09 -16.90 -1.71
N PRO A 320 9.31 -16.02 -2.71
CA PRO A 320 8.63 -14.73 -2.80
C PRO A 320 7.11 -14.89 -2.75
N THR A 321 6.44 -14.10 -1.92
CA THR A 321 4.97 -14.04 -1.82
C THR A 321 4.37 -13.21 -2.96
N SER A 322 3.05 -13.23 -3.07
CA SER A 322 2.27 -12.46 -4.05
C SER A 322 2.57 -10.95 -4.08
N ILE A 323 3.10 -10.39 -2.98
CA ILE A 323 3.45 -8.97 -2.85
C ILE A 323 4.95 -8.68 -2.97
N ALA A 324 5.80 -9.70 -3.05
CA ALA A 324 7.26 -9.54 -3.10
C ALA A 324 7.76 -8.86 -4.39
N ASN A 325 7.02 -8.96 -5.50
CA ASN A 325 7.40 -8.35 -6.78
C ASN A 325 7.14 -6.83 -6.85
N ARG A 326 6.69 -6.22 -5.74
CA ARG A 326 6.36 -4.78 -5.67
C ARG A 326 7.51 -3.91 -5.16
N VAL A 327 8.68 -4.49 -4.92
CA VAL A 327 9.82 -3.81 -4.32
C VAL A 327 11.10 -4.03 -5.13
N ASN A 328 12.01 -3.07 -5.02
CA ASN A 328 13.36 -3.15 -5.52
C ASN A 328 14.30 -3.64 -4.40
N LEU A 329 14.70 -4.92 -4.46
CA LEU A 329 15.59 -5.55 -3.49
C LEU A 329 17.05 -5.05 -3.56
N ASP A 330 17.46 -4.37 -4.64
CA ASP A 330 18.80 -3.82 -4.76
C ASP A 330 19.05 -2.64 -3.81
N GLU A 331 17.98 -2.01 -3.31
CA GLU A 331 18.08 -0.91 -2.34
C GLU A 331 18.22 -1.38 -0.89
N VAL A 332 18.05 -2.66 -0.60
CA VAL A 332 18.10 -3.21 0.76
C VAL A 332 19.39 -2.82 1.52
N PRO A 333 20.60 -2.87 0.93
CA PRO A 333 21.81 -2.42 1.63
C PRO A 333 21.75 -0.95 2.06
N LYS A 334 21.16 -0.08 1.23
CA LYS A 334 20.96 1.35 1.57
C LYS A 334 19.93 1.50 2.69
N LEU A 335 18.81 0.77 2.61
CA LEU A 335 17.75 0.79 3.64
C LEU A 335 18.26 0.28 5.00
N LEU A 336 19.13 -0.74 5.01
CA LEU A 336 19.75 -1.25 6.24
C LEU A 336 20.82 -0.32 6.83
N ALA A 337 21.41 0.55 6.01
CA ALA A 337 22.36 1.57 6.47
C ALA A 337 21.64 2.77 7.11
N ASP A 338 20.39 3.01 6.72
CA ASP A 338 19.54 4.07 7.27
C ASP A 338 19.05 3.71 8.68
N LYS A 339 19.48 4.51 9.66
CA LYS A 339 19.11 4.37 11.08
C LYS A 339 18.12 5.44 11.54
N THR A 340 17.41 6.07 10.61
CA THR A 340 16.33 6.98 10.96
C THR A 340 15.17 6.20 11.60
N VAL A 341 14.66 6.71 12.72
CA VAL A 341 13.38 6.25 13.25
C VAL A 341 12.31 6.74 12.29
N VAL A 342 11.46 5.81 11.83
CA VAL A 342 10.38 6.13 10.90
C VAL A 342 9.08 5.63 11.49
N SER A 343 8.02 6.42 11.40
CA SER A 343 6.66 6.02 11.77
C SER A 343 5.60 6.40 10.74
N ASP A 344 5.96 7.24 9.76
CA ASP A 344 5.06 7.72 8.71
C ASP A 344 5.79 7.59 7.38
N ASP A 345 5.83 6.37 6.83
CA ASP A 345 6.54 6.08 5.59
C ASP A 345 5.59 6.10 4.40
N MET A 346 5.71 7.14 3.57
CA MET A 346 4.81 7.43 2.47
C MET A 346 5.55 7.49 1.13
N PRO A 347 5.00 6.90 0.07
CA PRO A 347 5.64 6.90 -1.25
C PRO A 347 5.54 8.28 -1.91
N GLU A 348 6.66 8.72 -2.51
CA GLU A 348 6.79 10.05 -3.14
C GLU A 348 5.88 10.23 -4.36
N ASP A 349 5.53 9.14 -5.04
CA ASP A 349 4.73 9.11 -6.28
C ASP A 349 3.23 8.86 -6.02
N GLY A 350 2.81 8.79 -4.76
CA GLY A 350 1.42 8.45 -4.39
C GLY A 350 1.10 6.96 -4.55
N GLY A 351 2.12 6.10 -4.68
CA GLY A 351 1.98 4.64 -4.66
C GLY A 351 1.35 4.11 -3.37
N VAL A 352 1.16 2.78 -3.31
CA VAL A 352 0.51 2.15 -2.15
C VAL A 352 1.48 1.82 -1.02
N MET A 353 2.78 1.71 -1.31
CA MET A 353 3.81 1.30 -0.36
C MET A 353 5.18 1.79 -0.83
N THR A 354 6.02 2.23 0.10
CA THR A 354 7.40 2.64 -0.20
C THR A 354 8.29 1.43 -0.46
N ASN A 355 9.47 1.67 -1.01
CA ASN A 355 10.46 0.62 -1.15
C ASN A 355 11.06 0.16 0.19
N ARG A 356 10.74 0.79 1.33
CA ARG A 356 11.17 0.31 2.66
C ARG A 356 10.58 -1.06 2.99
N PHE A 357 9.48 -1.45 2.33
CA PHE A 357 8.95 -2.81 2.40
C PHE A 357 9.92 -3.88 1.86
N ALA A 358 10.92 -3.50 1.06
CA ALA A 358 11.99 -4.40 0.62
C ALA A 358 12.75 -5.04 1.80
N LEU A 359 12.82 -4.38 2.96
CA LEU A 359 13.39 -4.96 4.18
C LEU A 359 12.61 -6.19 4.62
N THR A 360 11.28 -6.08 4.70
CA THR A 360 10.40 -7.19 5.04
C THR A 360 10.59 -8.34 4.05
N VAL A 361 10.50 -8.05 2.75
CA VAL A 361 10.64 -9.08 1.70
C VAL A 361 12.01 -9.77 1.79
N ARG A 362 13.10 -9.01 1.98
CA ARG A 362 14.43 -9.61 2.18
C ARG A 362 14.45 -10.53 3.39
N TRP A 363 13.91 -10.10 4.54
CA TRP A 363 13.92 -10.92 5.74
C TRP A 363 13.09 -12.20 5.59
N GLU A 364 11.99 -12.14 4.86
CA GLU A 364 11.18 -13.33 4.54
C GLU A 364 11.94 -14.31 3.64
N LEU A 365 12.63 -13.83 2.60
CA LEU A 365 13.43 -14.67 1.71
C LEU A 365 14.58 -15.35 2.45
N ASP A 366 15.24 -14.61 3.33
CA ASP A 366 16.43 -15.07 4.05
C ASP A 366 16.09 -15.89 5.31
N GLY A 367 14.82 -15.91 5.75
CA GLY A 367 14.40 -16.56 7.00
C GLY A 367 14.79 -15.80 8.26
N THR A 368 14.94 -14.48 8.13
CA THR A 368 15.40 -13.56 9.19
C THR A 368 14.31 -12.57 9.60
N PHE A 369 13.03 -12.84 9.30
CA PHE A 369 11.91 -11.96 9.66
C PHE A 369 11.89 -11.61 11.15
N LEU A 370 11.97 -12.61 12.03
CA LEU A 370 12.05 -12.36 13.47
C LEU A 370 13.31 -11.57 13.86
N ASP A 371 14.43 -11.81 13.19
CA ASP A 371 15.69 -11.12 13.48
C ASP A 371 15.58 -9.62 13.19
N GLY A 372 14.98 -9.28 12.05
CA GLY A 372 14.73 -7.89 11.63
C GLY A 372 13.73 -7.19 12.54
N CYS A 373 12.61 -7.86 12.86
CA CYS A 373 11.57 -7.31 13.74
C CYS A 373 12.01 -7.17 15.19
N LEU A 374 12.96 -7.99 15.68
CA LEU A 374 13.39 -8.00 17.08
C LEU A 374 14.81 -7.47 17.29
N GLY A 375 15.51 -7.10 16.22
CA GLY A 375 16.90 -6.63 16.29
C GLY A 375 17.89 -7.69 16.77
N ARG A 376 17.56 -8.98 16.66
CA ARG A 376 18.36 -10.11 17.17
C ARG A 376 18.77 -11.03 16.03
N PRO A 377 20.00 -10.89 15.49
CA PRO A 377 20.49 -11.76 14.42
C PRO A 377 20.48 -13.25 14.82
N GLY A 378 19.93 -14.11 13.97
CA GLY A 378 19.96 -15.57 14.12
C GLY A 378 18.87 -16.17 15.02
N LEU A 379 17.95 -15.36 15.57
CA LEU A 379 16.84 -15.87 16.39
C LEU A 379 15.95 -16.83 15.59
N GLY A 380 15.54 -16.44 14.38
CA GLY A 380 14.71 -17.28 13.51
C GLY A 380 15.35 -18.64 13.25
N ALA A 381 16.63 -18.64 12.88
CA ALA A 381 17.41 -19.85 12.63
C ALA A 381 17.61 -20.74 13.87
N GLU A 382 17.69 -20.15 15.08
CA GLU A 382 17.75 -20.91 16.33
C GLU A 382 16.42 -21.57 16.66
N LEU A 383 15.31 -20.85 16.56
CA LEU A 383 13.97 -21.39 16.81
C LEU A 383 13.60 -22.47 15.78
N ASN A 384 14.03 -22.33 14.53
CA ASN A 384 13.76 -23.29 13.48
C ASN A 384 14.41 -24.68 13.72
N LYS A 385 15.48 -24.76 14.53
CA LYS A 385 16.10 -26.04 14.90
C LYS A 385 15.27 -26.85 15.90
N LEU A 386 14.23 -26.24 16.46
CA LEU A 386 13.40 -26.81 17.50
C LEU A 386 12.04 -27.18 16.94
N GLU A 387 11.47 -28.25 17.50
CA GLU A 387 10.06 -28.56 17.32
C GLU A 387 9.20 -27.41 17.83
N TYR A 388 8.06 -27.16 17.19
CA TYR A 388 7.18 -26.04 17.51
C TYR A 388 6.90 -25.90 19.02
N ALA A 389 6.61 -27.02 19.70
CA ALA A 389 6.30 -27.04 21.14
C ALA A 389 7.46 -26.59 22.06
N GLN A 390 8.69 -26.59 21.56
CA GLN A 390 9.89 -26.20 22.31
C GLN A 390 10.27 -24.73 22.09
N ARG A 391 9.77 -24.11 21.02
CA ARG A 391 10.20 -22.76 20.59
C ARG A 391 9.89 -21.70 21.65
N ALA A 392 8.71 -21.72 22.25
CA ALA A 392 8.31 -20.75 23.27
C ALA A 392 9.27 -20.69 24.47
N ALA A 393 9.77 -21.86 24.90
CA ALA A 393 10.70 -21.96 26.02
C ALA A 393 12.12 -21.51 25.67
N ALA A 394 12.48 -21.50 24.39
CA ALA A 394 13.79 -21.12 23.89
C ALA A 394 13.93 -19.62 23.58
N ILE A 395 12.82 -18.86 23.59
CA ILE A 395 12.88 -17.40 23.39
C ILE A 395 13.62 -16.75 24.57
N PRO A 396 14.62 -15.88 24.31
CA PRO A 396 15.26 -15.07 25.34
C PRO A 396 14.25 -14.25 26.15
N GLU A 397 14.40 -14.18 27.48
CA GLU A 397 13.42 -13.52 28.37
C GLU A 397 13.12 -12.07 27.99
N ASP A 398 14.14 -11.34 27.51
CA ASP A 398 14.03 -9.95 27.07
C ASP A 398 13.21 -9.78 25.78
N LEU A 399 13.10 -10.83 24.96
CA LEU A 399 12.34 -10.82 23.71
C LEU A 399 10.93 -11.42 23.85
N LYS A 400 10.67 -12.20 24.91
CA LYS A 400 9.34 -12.79 25.17
C LYS A 400 8.18 -11.78 25.11
N PRO A 401 8.30 -10.52 25.56
CA PRO A 401 7.19 -9.58 25.45
C PRO A 401 6.70 -9.34 24.02
N ALA A 402 7.57 -9.47 23.02
CA ALA A 402 7.20 -9.29 21.61
C ALA A 402 6.48 -10.50 21.00
N PHE A 403 6.51 -11.67 21.65
CA PHE A 403 5.72 -12.82 21.24
C PHE A 403 4.35 -12.75 21.91
N LEU A 404 3.49 -11.90 21.36
CA LEU A 404 2.20 -11.50 21.93
C LEU A 404 1.30 -12.70 22.30
N GLN A 405 1.35 -13.79 21.55
CA GLN A 405 0.58 -15.00 21.81
C GLN A 405 0.91 -15.68 23.15
N LEU A 406 2.05 -15.36 23.76
CA LEU A 406 2.45 -15.88 25.08
C LEU A 406 1.79 -15.13 26.24
N HIS A 407 1.18 -13.97 25.97
CA HIS A 407 0.67 -13.05 27.00
C HIS A 407 -0.85 -12.85 26.92
N VAL A 408 -1.55 -13.69 26.17
CA VAL A 408 -3.02 -13.67 26.07
C VAL A 408 -3.63 -14.23 27.36
N THR A 409 -4.49 -13.44 28.01
CA THR A 409 -5.17 -13.81 29.26
C THR A 409 -6.69 -13.63 29.14
N GLY A 410 -7.44 -14.08 30.15
CA GLY A 410 -8.90 -13.88 30.21
C GLY A 410 -9.34 -12.42 30.32
N GLU A 411 -8.39 -11.48 30.52
CA GLU A 411 -8.65 -10.03 30.49
C GLU A 411 -8.54 -9.42 29.09
N HIS A 412 -8.23 -10.23 28.07
CA HIS A 412 -8.20 -9.76 26.69
C HIS A 412 -9.61 -9.30 26.27
N PRO A 413 -9.73 -8.16 25.55
CA PRO A 413 -11.04 -7.71 25.08
C PRO A 413 -11.67 -8.68 24.07
N PRO A 414 -13.00 -8.64 23.90
CA PRO A 414 -13.67 -9.32 22.81
C PRO A 414 -13.00 -9.08 21.46
N ALA A 415 -12.83 -10.13 20.65
CA ALA A 415 -12.09 -10.04 19.40
C ALA A 415 -12.74 -10.78 18.23
N VAL A 416 -12.73 -10.16 17.06
CA VAL A 416 -13.16 -10.77 15.80
C VAL A 416 -12.01 -10.79 14.79
N PHE A 417 -11.85 -11.91 14.10
CA PHE A 417 -10.77 -12.14 13.14
C PHE A 417 -11.36 -12.34 11.75
N VAL A 418 -10.93 -11.57 10.76
CA VAL A 418 -11.27 -11.76 9.35
C VAL A 418 -9.98 -12.17 8.62
N HIS A 419 -9.95 -13.34 7.97
CA HIS A 419 -8.71 -13.84 7.35
C HIS A 419 -9.00 -14.67 6.09
N GLY A 420 -8.17 -14.52 5.06
CA GLY A 420 -8.24 -15.35 3.86
C GLY A 420 -7.54 -16.71 4.05
N THR A 421 -8.15 -17.79 3.59
CA THR A 421 -7.58 -19.15 3.70
C THR A 421 -6.48 -19.44 2.68
N ALA A 422 -6.33 -18.59 1.66
CA ALA A 422 -5.28 -18.67 0.65
C ALA A 422 -4.25 -17.52 0.81
N ASP A 423 -4.15 -16.95 2.01
CA ASP A 423 -3.19 -15.90 2.32
C ASP A 423 -1.76 -16.48 2.37
N ASP A 424 -0.92 -16.04 1.43
CA ASP A 424 0.47 -16.47 1.30
C ASP A 424 1.47 -15.53 2.00
N VAL A 425 1.00 -14.41 2.55
CA VAL A 425 1.82 -13.38 3.21
C VAL A 425 1.75 -13.50 4.72
N VAL A 426 0.55 -13.70 5.26
CA VAL A 426 0.30 -13.96 6.68
C VAL A 426 -0.56 -15.21 6.76
N PRO A 427 -0.12 -16.31 7.42
CA PRO A 427 -0.91 -17.52 7.48
C PRO A 427 -2.20 -17.30 8.29
N ASP A 428 -3.32 -17.83 7.82
CA ASP A 428 -4.59 -17.85 8.55
C ASP A 428 -4.48 -18.51 9.95
N LYS A 429 -3.50 -19.41 10.12
CA LYS A 429 -3.07 -19.99 11.41
C LYS A 429 -2.82 -18.95 12.49
N GLU A 430 -2.39 -17.74 12.14
CA GLU A 430 -2.24 -16.61 13.06
C GLU A 430 -3.57 -16.20 13.71
N SER A 431 -4.62 -16.09 12.91
CA SER A 431 -5.97 -15.78 13.39
C SER A 431 -6.58 -16.97 14.11
N ILE A 432 -6.40 -18.18 13.59
CA ILE A 432 -6.92 -19.42 14.20
C ILE A 432 -6.32 -19.62 15.60
N ASN A 433 -5.00 -19.48 15.76
CA ASN A 433 -4.34 -19.67 17.05
C ASN A 433 -4.89 -18.69 18.11
N HIS A 434 -4.99 -17.41 17.76
CA HIS A 434 -5.48 -16.42 18.73
C HIS A 434 -6.97 -16.60 19.04
N TYR A 435 -7.79 -16.91 18.04
CA TYR A 435 -9.19 -17.26 18.25
C TYR A 435 -9.35 -18.43 19.24
N GLU A 436 -8.60 -19.52 19.05
CA GLU A 436 -8.70 -20.70 19.93
C GLU A 436 -8.18 -20.40 21.35
N GLN A 437 -7.13 -19.56 21.49
CA GLN A 437 -6.68 -19.09 22.81
C GLN A 437 -7.79 -18.32 23.54
N LEU A 438 -8.41 -17.34 22.89
CA LEU A 438 -9.48 -16.52 23.48
C LEU A 438 -10.72 -17.34 23.80
N LYS A 439 -11.11 -18.24 22.90
CA LYS A 439 -12.22 -19.17 23.11
C LYS A 439 -11.99 -20.08 24.33
N LYS A 440 -10.78 -20.63 24.48
CA LYS A 440 -10.40 -21.44 25.65
C LYS A 440 -10.47 -20.65 26.96
N LEU A 441 -10.18 -19.35 26.91
CA LEU A 441 -10.26 -18.43 28.05
C LEU A 441 -11.68 -17.91 28.32
N GLY A 442 -12.66 -18.26 27.48
CA GLY A 442 -14.05 -17.80 27.62
C GLY A 442 -14.28 -16.34 27.20
N VAL A 443 -13.31 -15.73 26.50
CA VAL A 443 -13.44 -14.37 25.94
C VAL A 443 -14.36 -14.43 24.72
N LYS A 444 -15.29 -13.47 24.58
CA LYS A 444 -16.17 -13.38 23.39
C LYS A 444 -15.31 -13.24 22.15
N THR A 445 -15.39 -14.19 21.22
CA THR A 445 -14.59 -14.14 20.00
C THR A 445 -15.25 -14.79 18.79
N GLU A 446 -14.95 -14.27 17.60
CA GLU A 446 -15.43 -14.79 16.31
C GLU A 446 -14.29 -14.91 15.29
N LEU A 447 -14.33 -15.96 14.49
CA LEU A 447 -13.38 -16.21 13.41
C LEU A 447 -14.14 -16.32 12.09
N LEU A 448 -13.82 -15.42 11.16
CA LEU A 448 -14.46 -15.25 9.86
C LEU A 448 -13.44 -15.53 8.77
N LEU A 449 -13.33 -16.81 8.38
CA LEU A 449 -12.44 -17.23 7.31
C LEU A 449 -13.11 -17.02 5.94
N VAL A 450 -12.39 -16.38 5.04
CA VAL A 450 -12.80 -16.16 3.65
C VAL A 450 -12.16 -17.25 2.79
N GLU A 451 -12.98 -18.19 2.35
CA GLU A 451 -12.54 -19.33 1.52
C GLU A 451 -11.89 -18.85 0.21
N GLY A 452 -10.67 -19.31 -0.06
CA GLY A 452 -9.88 -18.88 -1.23
C GLY A 452 -9.40 -17.43 -1.21
N GLY A 453 -9.69 -16.67 -0.15
CA GLY A 453 -9.23 -15.29 -0.03
C GLY A 453 -7.71 -15.19 0.12
N ALA A 454 -7.06 -14.38 -0.72
CA ALA A 454 -5.64 -14.06 -0.61
C ALA A 454 -5.38 -12.90 0.38
N HIS A 455 -4.10 -12.55 0.58
CA HIS A 455 -3.73 -11.39 1.40
C HIS A 455 -4.41 -10.11 0.89
N GLY A 456 -4.97 -9.33 1.81
CA GLY A 456 -5.76 -8.13 1.45
C GLY A 456 -7.23 -8.41 1.14
N LEU A 457 -7.63 -9.69 0.96
CA LEU A 457 -9.01 -10.10 0.65
C LEU A 457 -9.59 -9.44 -0.61
N MET A 458 -8.73 -9.26 -1.61
CA MET A 458 -9.10 -8.75 -2.93
C MET A 458 -8.86 -9.84 -3.99
N ASP A 459 -9.78 -9.91 -4.96
CA ASP A 459 -9.68 -10.75 -6.14
C ASP A 459 -9.08 -9.95 -7.30
N PHE A 460 -7.82 -10.26 -7.61
CA PHE A 460 -7.07 -9.67 -8.72
C PHE A 460 -7.26 -10.42 -10.05
N SER A 461 -7.96 -11.57 -10.05
CA SER A 461 -8.21 -12.36 -11.28
C SER A 461 -9.28 -11.74 -12.19
N GLN A 462 -10.07 -10.80 -11.65
CA GLN A 462 -11.24 -10.21 -12.31
C GLN A 462 -10.97 -8.83 -12.96
N GLY A 463 -9.70 -8.46 -13.14
CA GLY A 463 -9.26 -7.19 -13.74
C GLY A 463 -9.02 -6.07 -12.73
N PHE A 464 -8.77 -4.86 -13.23
CA PHE A 464 -8.51 -3.66 -12.42
C PHE A 464 -9.67 -2.65 -12.53
N PRO A 465 -10.12 -2.02 -11.42
CA PRO A 465 -9.65 -2.24 -10.06
C PRO A 465 -10.04 -3.64 -9.54
N PRO A 466 -9.21 -4.25 -8.67
CA PRO A 466 -9.53 -5.55 -8.09
C PRO A 466 -10.84 -5.46 -7.31
N LYS A 467 -11.64 -6.53 -7.36
CA LYS A 467 -12.89 -6.61 -6.60
C LYS A 467 -12.61 -7.22 -5.22
N PRO A 468 -13.44 -6.97 -4.20
CA PRO A 468 -13.36 -7.74 -2.96
C PRO A 468 -13.51 -9.24 -3.24
N ALA A 469 -12.73 -10.07 -2.55
CA ALA A 469 -12.88 -11.52 -2.63
C ALA A 469 -14.29 -11.92 -2.20
N LYS A 470 -14.85 -12.98 -2.80
CA LYS A 470 -16.20 -13.45 -2.47
C LYS A 470 -16.32 -13.75 -0.97
N GLY A 471 -17.30 -13.15 -0.29
CA GLY A 471 -17.49 -13.32 1.15
C GLY A 471 -16.71 -12.34 2.04
N SER A 472 -15.76 -11.58 1.48
CA SER A 472 -14.94 -10.65 2.27
C SER A 472 -15.72 -9.45 2.80
N VAL A 473 -16.64 -8.90 2.01
CA VAL A 473 -17.48 -7.77 2.42
C VAL A 473 -18.42 -8.19 3.55
N GLU A 474 -19.04 -9.36 3.43
CA GLU A 474 -19.89 -9.94 4.46
C GLU A 474 -19.12 -10.19 5.76
N ALA A 475 -17.89 -10.72 5.66
CA ALA A 475 -17.04 -10.95 6.81
C ALA A 475 -16.65 -9.63 7.52
N TYR A 476 -16.28 -8.59 6.78
CA TYR A 476 -15.97 -7.29 7.37
C TYR A 476 -17.19 -6.62 8.00
N ASN A 477 -18.35 -6.69 7.35
CA ASN A 477 -19.61 -6.17 7.91
C ASN A 477 -19.95 -6.88 9.22
N ARG A 478 -19.83 -8.22 9.28
CA ARG A 478 -20.00 -8.96 10.54
C ARG A 478 -18.99 -8.54 11.60
N GLY A 479 -17.74 -8.30 11.21
CA GLY A 479 -16.72 -7.77 12.11
C GLY A 479 -17.11 -6.41 12.71
N LEU A 480 -17.66 -5.50 11.91
CA LEU A 480 -18.15 -4.21 12.39
C LEU A 480 -19.36 -4.35 13.32
N GLU A 481 -20.30 -5.22 12.98
CA GLU A 481 -21.44 -5.54 13.85
C GLU A 481 -20.99 -6.08 15.20
N PHE A 482 -19.95 -6.92 15.22
CA PHE A 482 -19.36 -7.42 16.46
C PHE A 482 -18.85 -6.28 17.35
N ILE A 483 -18.19 -5.26 16.78
CA ILE A 483 -17.73 -4.08 17.51
C ILE A 483 -18.94 -3.29 18.05
N ASP A 484 -19.95 -3.04 17.21
CA ASP A 484 -21.17 -2.32 17.60
C ASP A 484 -21.88 -3.02 18.78
N GLU A 485 -21.98 -4.35 18.74
CA GLU A 485 -22.54 -5.15 19.84
C GLU A 485 -21.75 -5.03 21.14
N VAL A 486 -20.42 -4.91 21.06
CA VAL A 486 -19.58 -4.72 22.25
C VAL A 486 -19.79 -3.32 22.81
N PHE A 487 -19.75 -2.29 21.97
CA PHE A 487 -20.01 -0.90 22.41
C PHE A 487 -21.41 -0.70 23.00
N GLY A 488 -22.41 -1.46 22.55
CA GLY A 488 -23.76 -1.40 23.11
C GLY A 488 -23.93 -2.07 24.48
N ARG A 489 -22.93 -2.82 24.96
CA ARG A 489 -22.95 -3.52 26.26
C ARG A 489 -22.18 -2.80 27.37
N VAL A 490 -21.34 -1.84 27.00
CA VAL A 490 -20.43 -1.11 27.92
C VAL A 490 -21.16 0.03 28.62
#